data_AF-A0A4R8G2W0-F1
#
_entry.id   AF-A0A4R8G2W0-F1
#
_cell.length_a   1.000
_cell.length_b   1.000
_cell.length_c   1.000
_cell.angle_alpha   90.00
_cell.angle_beta   90.00
_cell.angle_gamma   90.00
#
_symmetry.space_group_name_H-M   'P 1'
#
loop_
_entity.id
_entity.type
_entity.pdbx_description
1 polymer ?
#
loop_
_entity_poly.entity_id
_entity_poly.type
_entity_poly.pdbx_seq_one_letter_code
_entity_poly.pdbx_strand_id
1 'polypeptide(L)'
;MRSTVEDSLSLLFLRSHAMITLRYMTYNDVSANQHQAPMTLDLANESLPLLGIAAWSGTGKTTLLARLLPALAQRGLRVAVIKHAHHSFDIDQPGKDSYRLREAGASPILVASRERFALMMETPGEQEPQLPMLIDQVRPQRPDLVLIEGFKQWPLPKLELHRPVLGKPLLAHDDPWVHAVASDQPVALPSGVVALELNDIASLVDHVAAWPARWQQSRQPRGEVG
;
A
#
# COMPACT_ATOMS: atom_id res chain seq x y z
N MET A 1 -4.33 -15.99 -39.22
CA MET A 1 -3.36 -14.90 -38.94
C MET A 1 -3.85 -14.13 -37.71
N ARG A 2 -3.69 -14.73 -36.53
CA ARG A 2 -4.00 -14.20 -35.19
C ARG A 2 -3.10 -15.00 -34.22
N SER A 3 -1.81 -14.67 -34.11
CA SER A 3 -0.88 -15.46 -33.26
C SER A 3 0.46 -14.75 -33.00
N THR A 4 0.43 -13.46 -32.67
CA THR A 4 1.67 -12.73 -32.32
C THR A 4 1.49 -11.76 -31.15
N VAL A 5 0.28 -11.23 -30.93
CA VAL A 5 -0.02 -10.28 -29.85
C VAL A 5 -0.32 -10.98 -28.51
N GLU A 6 -0.97 -12.15 -28.53
CA GLU A 6 -1.24 -12.92 -27.30
C GLU A 6 0.01 -13.61 -26.75
N ASP A 7 0.90 -14.08 -27.64
CA ASP A 7 2.19 -14.68 -27.27
C ASP A 7 3.16 -13.65 -26.67
N SER A 8 3.09 -12.39 -27.11
CA SER A 8 3.95 -11.33 -26.58
C SER A 8 3.49 -10.81 -25.21
N LEU A 9 2.19 -10.81 -24.92
CA LEU A 9 1.65 -10.48 -23.60
C LEU A 9 1.94 -11.57 -22.56
N SER A 10 1.84 -12.84 -22.94
CA SER A 10 2.15 -13.98 -22.07
C SER A 10 3.65 -14.10 -21.80
N LEU A 11 4.52 -13.82 -22.78
CA LEU A 11 5.97 -13.77 -22.57
C LEU A 11 6.41 -12.58 -21.70
N LEU A 12 5.74 -11.43 -21.81
CA LEU A 12 5.98 -10.26 -20.95
C LEU A 12 5.53 -10.52 -19.50
N PHE A 13 4.42 -11.23 -19.33
CA PHE A 13 3.94 -11.71 -18.03
C PHE A 13 4.94 -12.68 -17.40
N LEU A 14 5.40 -13.70 -18.13
CA LEU A 14 6.41 -14.66 -17.65
C LEU A 14 7.75 -13.98 -17.29
N ARG A 15 8.22 -13.03 -18.10
CA ARG A 15 9.48 -12.30 -17.81
C ARG A 15 9.36 -11.40 -16.59
N SER A 16 8.21 -10.75 -16.40
CA SER A 16 7.95 -9.93 -15.21
C SER A 16 7.87 -10.81 -13.96
N HIS A 17 7.17 -11.95 -14.03
CA HIS A 17 7.06 -12.90 -12.92
C HIS A 17 8.41 -13.56 -12.60
N ALA A 18 9.19 -13.97 -13.60
CA ALA A 18 10.51 -14.53 -13.38
C ALA A 18 11.45 -13.55 -12.65
N MET A 19 11.38 -12.25 -12.95
CA MET A 19 12.14 -11.21 -12.23
C MET A 19 11.65 -11.00 -10.79
N ILE A 20 10.33 -11.11 -10.53
CA ILE A 20 9.76 -11.09 -9.17
C ILE A 20 10.23 -12.32 -8.39
N THR A 21 10.17 -13.51 -8.99
CA THR A 21 10.63 -14.77 -8.37
C THR A 21 12.12 -14.74 -8.08
N LEU A 22 12.95 -14.18 -8.98
CA LEU A 22 14.39 -14.06 -8.75
C LEU A 22 14.69 -13.07 -7.60
N ARG A 23 13.95 -11.95 -7.51
CA ARG A 23 14.06 -11.02 -6.37
C ARG A 23 13.54 -11.62 -5.06
N TYR A 24 12.45 -12.38 -5.11
CA TYR A 24 11.88 -13.11 -3.97
C TYR A 24 12.88 -14.16 -3.44
N MET A 25 13.53 -14.91 -4.34
CA MET A 25 14.60 -15.85 -3.97
C MET A 25 15.81 -15.12 -3.36
N THR A 26 16.22 -13.96 -3.89
CA THR A 26 17.29 -13.18 -3.25
C THR A 26 16.88 -12.59 -1.89
N TYR A 27 15.60 -12.29 -1.68
CA TYR A 27 15.10 -11.84 -0.38
C TYR A 27 15.18 -12.98 0.65
N ASN A 28 14.84 -14.20 0.22
CA ASN A 28 14.91 -15.41 1.04
C ASN A 28 16.34 -15.86 1.35
N ASP A 29 17.31 -15.62 0.46
CA ASP A 29 18.72 -15.88 0.76
C ASP A 29 19.29 -14.90 1.80
N VAL A 30 18.73 -13.69 1.91
CA VAL A 30 19.16 -12.67 2.89
C VAL A 30 18.44 -12.85 4.24
N SER A 31 17.26 -13.47 4.28
CA SER A 31 16.45 -13.64 5.50
C SER A 31 16.87 -14.81 6.39
N ALA A 32 17.74 -15.71 5.92
CA ALA A 32 18.22 -16.86 6.70
C ALA A 32 19.05 -16.49 7.95
N ASN A 33 19.33 -15.21 8.20
CA ASN A 33 20.15 -14.78 9.33
C ASN A 33 19.84 -13.37 9.89
N GLN A 34 18.56 -13.00 10.09
CA GLN A 34 18.20 -11.65 10.57
C GLN A 34 17.49 -11.65 11.93
N HIS A 35 18.23 -11.26 12.96
CA HIS A 35 17.67 -10.44 14.04
C HIS A 35 17.06 -9.18 13.40
N GLN A 36 15.80 -8.86 13.73
CA GLN A 36 15.00 -7.70 13.29
C GLN A 36 15.77 -6.72 12.39
N ALA A 37 15.73 -6.91 11.07
CA ALA A 37 16.20 -5.88 10.17
C ALA A 37 15.40 -4.59 10.40
N PRO A 38 16.04 -3.42 10.38
CA PRO A 38 15.36 -2.16 10.65
C PRO A 38 14.28 -1.93 9.59
N MET A 39 13.06 -1.56 10.02
CA MET A 39 11.95 -1.18 9.14
C MET A 39 12.37 0.02 8.27
N THR A 40 12.88 -0.27 7.08
CA THR A 40 13.49 0.74 6.20
C THR A 40 12.99 0.58 4.78
N LEU A 41 12.63 1.72 4.17
CA LEU A 41 12.34 1.84 2.75
C LEU A 41 13.40 2.76 2.16
N ASP A 42 14.01 2.36 1.04
CA ASP A 42 14.88 3.24 0.27
C ASP A 42 14.02 4.22 -0.56
N LEU A 43 13.41 5.19 0.15
CA LEU A 43 12.56 6.19 -0.47
C LEU A 43 13.34 7.13 -1.40
N ALA A 44 14.66 7.27 -1.21
CA ALA A 44 15.49 8.09 -2.08
C ALA A 44 15.50 7.56 -3.52
N ASN A 45 15.56 6.23 -3.67
CA ASN A 45 15.54 5.55 -4.96
C ASN A 45 14.16 4.99 -5.37
N GLU A 46 13.14 5.15 -4.51
CA GLU A 46 11.79 4.73 -4.86
C GLU A 46 11.17 5.67 -5.90
N SER A 47 10.85 5.10 -7.06
CA SER A 47 10.23 5.80 -8.19
C SER A 47 8.70 5.69 -8.18
N LEU A 48 8.16 4.65 -7.54
CA LEU A 48 6.73 4.43 -7.42
C LEU A 48 6.16 5.30 -6.28
N PRO A 49 5.22 6.21 -6.56
CA PRO A 49 4.64 7.04 -5.51
C PRO A 49 3.92 6.22 -4.45
N LEU A 50 4.28 6.44 -3.18
CA LEU A 50 3.67 5.80 -2.02
C LEU A 50 2.97 6.87 -1.16
N LEU A 51 1.79 6.54 -0.63
CA LEU A 51 1.09 7.38 0.34
C LEU A 51 0.46 6.52 1.44
N GLY A 52 0.94 6.69 2.67
CA GLY A 52 0.35 6.08 3.85
C GLY A 52 -0.96 6.73 4.23
N ILE A 53 -1.96 5.94 4.61
CA ILE A 53 -3.22 6.41 5.17
C ILE A 53 -3.24 6.06 6.65
N ALA A 54 -2.92 7.06 7.47
CA ALA A 54 -2.85 6.94 8.93
C ALA A 54 -4.18 7.37 9.54
N ALA A 55 -4.69 6.60 10.50
CA ALA A 55 -5.90 6.96 11.25
C ALA A 55 -6.02 6.08 12.49
N TRP A 56 -6.60 6.61 13.56
CA TRP A 56 -7.07 5.77 14.67
C TRP A 56 -8.25 4.90 14.23
N SER A 57 -8.47 3.78 14.93
CA SER A 57 -9.64 2.93 14.66
C SER A 57 -10.93 3.75 14.84
N GLY A 58 -11.94 3.47 14.01
CA GLY A 58 -13.22 4.20 14.02
C GLY A 58 -13.25 5.52 13.24
N THR A 59 -12.13 6.03 12.73
CA THR A 59 -12.08 7.32 12.00
C THR A 59 -12.77 7.30 10.62
N GLY A 60 -13.06 6.11 10.07
CA GLY A 60 -13.75 5.95 8.79
C GLY A 60 -12.82 5.81 7.58
N LYS A 61 -11.60 5.30 7.77
CA LYS A 61 -10.57 5.11 6.74
C LYS A 61 -11.03 4.29 5.54
N THR A 62 -11.65 3.12 5.78
CA THR A 62 -12.20 2.28 4.71
C THR A 62 -13.29 3.02 3.93
N THR A 63 -14.16 3.76 4.62
CA THR A 63 -15.21 4.57 4.01
C THR A 63 -14.63 5.66 3.12
N LEU A 64 -13.58 6.35 3.57
CA LEU A 64 -12.91 7.36 2.76
C LEU A 64 -12.26 6.72 1.51
N LEU A 65 -11.49 5.64 1.68
CA LEU A 65 -10.83 4.96 0.57
C LEU A 65 -11.84 4.47 -0.48
N ALA A 66 -12.97 3.92 -0.06
CA ALA A 66 -14.05 3.48 -0.94
C ALA A 66 -14.65 4.63 -1.79
N ARG A 67 -14.59 5.88 -1.29
CA ARG A 67 -15.02 7.07 -2.02
C ARG A 67 -13.92 7.66 -2.90
N LEU A 68 -12.66 7.63 -2.44
CA LEU A 68 -11.52 8.16 -3.18
C LEU A 68 -11.17 7.32 -4.40
N LEU A 69 -11.12 5.98 -4.27
CA LEU A 69 -10.64 5.11 -5.35
C LEU A 69 -11.43 5.26 -6.67
N PRO A 70 -12.78 5.27 -6.68
CA PRO A 70 -13.53 5.51 -7.91
C PRO A 70 -13.27 6.90 -8.50
N ALA A 71 -13.16 7.94 -7.66
CA ALA A 71 -12.93 9.31 -8.11
C ALA A 71 -11.52 9.52 -8.69
N LEU A 72 -10.51 8.86 -8.11
CA LEU A 72 -9.15 8.84 -8.65
C LEU A 72 -9.09 8.08 -9.98
N ALA A 73 -9.79 6.95 -10.09
CA ALA A 73 -9.90 6.20 -11.33
C ALA A 73 -10.58 7.01 -12.45
N GLN A 74 -11.62 7.79 -12.14
CA GLN A 74 -12.26 8.72 -13.08
C GLN A 74 -11.30 9.79 -13.62
N ARG A 75 -10.23 10.10 -12.89
CA ARG A 75 -9.16 11.01 -13.33
C ARG A 75 -8.03 10.30 -14.08
N GLY A 76 -8.21 9.02 -14.37
CA GLY A 76 -7.22 8.21 -15.10
C GLY A 76 -6.05 7.69 -14.25
N LEU A 77 -6.08 7.89 -12.92
CA LEU A 77 -5.03 7.34 -12.04
C LEU A 77 -5.26 5.85 -11.79
N ARG A 78 -4.21 5.04 -11.98
CA ARG A 78 -4.19 3.64 -11.59
C ARG A 78 -3.63 3.52 -10.19
N VAL A 79 -4.53 3.30 -9.22
CA VAL A 79 -4.17 3.23 -7.81
C VAL A 79 -4.13 1.78 -7.34
N ALA A 80 -3.01 1.36 -6.78
CA ALA A 80 -2.92 0.12 -6.01
C ALA A 80 -3.13 0.40 -4.52
N VAL A 81 -3.61 -0.60 -3.78
CA VAL A 81 -3.77 -0.52 -2.32
C VAL A 81 -3.04 -1.69 -1.69
N ILE A 82 -2.13 -1.39 -0.77
CA ILE A 82 -1.51 -2.38 0.12
C ILE A 82 -2.14 -2.19 1.49
N LYS A 83 -2.81 -3.22 2.01
CA LYS A 83 -3.52 -3.19 3.29
C LYS A 83 -2.95 -4.22 4.24
N HIS A 84 -2.58 -3.78 5.44
CA HIS A 84 -2.29 -4.66 6.56
C HIS A 84 -3.57 -4.96 7.33
N ALA A 85 -3.88 -6.24 7.52
CA ALA A 85 -4.98 -6.70 8.38
C ALA A 85 -4.42 -7.03 9.77
N HIS A 86 -5.12 -6.62 10.84
CA HIS A 86 -4.66 -6.82 12.22
C HIS A 86 -4.85 -8.26 12.74
N HIS A 87 -5.41 -9.16 11.94
CA HIS A 87 -5.67 -10.56 12.27
C HIS A 87 -5.36 -11.45 11.06
N SER A 88 -5.19 -12.75 11.29
CA SER A 88 -5.17 -13.74 10.20
C SER A 88 -6.43 -13.59 9.34
N PHE A 89 -6.26 -13.69 8.03
CA PHE A 89 -7.36 -13.61 7.07
C PHE A 89 -7.16 -14.66 5.98
N ASP A 90 -8.23 -15.31 5.59
CA ASP A 90 -8.27 -16.15 4.40
C ASP A 90 -9.04 -15.42 3.30
N ILE A 91 -8.47 -15.43 2.09
CA ILE A 91 -9.16 -14.94 0.88
C ILE A 91 -10.07 -16.03 0.31
N ASP A 92 -9.71 -17.30 0.50
CA ASP A 92 -10.54 -18.46 0.16
C ASP A 92 -11.24 -19.06 1.38
N GLN A 93 -11.90 -20.21 1.22
CA GLN A 93 -12.76 -20.80 2.26
C GLN A 93 -12.38 -22.25 2.54
N PRO A 94 -12.34 -22.67 3.83
CA PRO A 94 -12.17 -24.06 4.20
C PRO A 94 -13.10 -25.00 3.44
N GLY A 95 -12.54 -26.08 2.89
CA GLY A 95 -13.28 -27.09 2.12
C GLY A 95 -13.45 -26.80 0.63
N LYS A 96 -13.03 -25.63 0.12
CA LYS A 96 -12.88 -25.39 -1.32
C LYS A 96 -11.55 -25.97 -1.84
N ASP A 97 -11.48 -26.22 -3.14
CA ASP A 97 -10.31 -26.85 -3.76
C ASP A 97 -9.04 -25.99 -3.62
N SER A 98 -9.14 -24.67 -3.76
CA SER A 98 -7.99 -23.77 -3.57
C SER A 98 -7.43 -23.86 -2.14
N TYR A 99 -8.32 -23.91 -1.14
CA TYR A 99 -7.93 -24.02 0.27
C TYR A 99 -7.23 -25.36 0.52
N ARG A 100 -7.80 -26.46 0.03
CA ARG A 100 -7.20 -27.80 0.18
C ARG A 100 -5.82 -27.90 -0.48
N LEU A 101 -5.64 -27.32 -1.67
CA LEU A 101 -4.35 -27.30 -2.36
C LEU A 101 -3.30 -26.48 -1.61
N ARG A 102 -3.70 -25.32 -1.06
CA ARG A 102 -2.85 -24.45 -0.25
C ARG A 102 -2.41 -25.15 1.05
N GLU A 103 -3.34 -25.73 1.80
CA GLU A 103 -3.04 -26.52 3.01
C GLU A 103 -2.19 -27.77 2.72
N ALA A 104 -2.28 -28.32 1.51
CA ALA A 104 -1.42 -29.41 1.06
C ALA A 104 0.01 -28.96 0.70
N GLY A 105 0.31 -27.64 0.75
CA GLY A 105 1.63 -27.06 0.56
C GLY A 105 1.85 -26.31 -0.76
N ALA A 106 0.81 -26.06 -1.56
CA ALA A 106 0.96 -25.24 -2.77
C ALA A 106 1.21 -23.77 -2.41
N SER A 107 2.41 -23.26 -2.71
CA SER A 107 2.78 -21.84 -2.55
C SER A 107 3.75 -21.41 -3.67
N PRO A 108 3.40 -20.41 -4.51
CA PRO A 108 2.15 -19.66 -4.51
C PRO A 108 0.96 -20.46 -5.08
N ILE A 109 -0.26 -20.04 -4.74
CA ILE A 109 -1.50 -20.48 -5.40
C ILE A 109 -2.15 -19.32 -6.15
N LEU A 110 -2.46 -19.54 -7.43
CA LEU A 110 -3.13 -18.58 -8.30
C LEU A 110 -4.49 -19.11 -8.70
N VAL A 111 -5.55 -18.41 -8.30
CA VAL A 111 -6.94 -18.77 -8.62
C VAL A 111 -7.49 -17.73 -9.60
N ALA A 112 -8.04 -18.17 -10.72
CA ALA A 112 -8.56 -17.29 -11.76
C ALA A 112 -10.02 -17.59 -12.10
N SER A 113 -10.74 -16.55 -12.51
CA SER A 113 -12.11 -16.59 -13.01
C SER A 113 -12.26 -15.63 -14.18
N ARG A 114 -13.45 -15.57 -14.79
CA ARG A 114 -13.75 -14.60 -15.86
C ARG A 114 -13.58 -13.14 -15.43
N GLU A 115 -13.79 -12.83 -14.16
CA GLU A 115 -13.85 -11.44 -13.66
C GLU A 115 -12.58 -10.98 -12.97
N ARG A 116 -11.81 -11.89 -12.40
CA ARG A 116 -10.66 -11.59 -11.55
C ARG A 116 -9.80 -12.83 -11.30
N PHE A 117 -8.57 -12.59 -10.88
CA PHE A 117 -7.72 -13.60 -10.27
C PHE A 117 -7.28 -13.16 -8.86
N ALA A 118 -6.84 -14.11 -8.05
CA ALA A 118 -6.24 -13.91 -6.74
C ALA A 118 -4.94 -14.72 -6.66
N LEU A 119 -3.86 -14.06 -6.24
CA LEU A 119 -2.58 -14.68 -5.91
C LEU A 119 -2.48 -14.75 -4.39
N MET A 120 -2.25 -15.94 -3.84
CA MET A 120 -1.99 -16.15 -2.42
C MET A 120 -0.60 -16.74 -2.26
N MET A 121 0.15 -16.17 -1.32
CA MET A 121 1.49 -16.60 -0.96
C MET A 121 1.51 -16.85 0.54
N GLU A 122 1.98 -18.03 0.93
CA GLU A 122 2.18 -18.38 2.33
C GLU A 122 3.56 -17.86 2.78
N THR A 123 3.61 -17.25 3.97
CA THR A 123 4.86 -16.78 4.62
C THR A 123 5.09 -17.51 5.96
N PRO A 124 5.13 -18.86 5.99
CA PRO A 124 5.20 -19.63 7.22
C PRO A 124 6.57 -19.46 7.89
N GLY A 125 6.58 -19.17 9.18
CA GLY A 125 7.82 -18.99 9.96
C GLY A 125 8.53 -17.65 9.73
N GLU A 126 8.01 -16.79 8.85
CA GLU A 126 8.49 -15.41 8.70
C GLU A 126 7.81 -14.47 9.71
N GLN A 127 8.49 -13.37 10.05
CA GLN A 127 7.81 -12.21 10.64
C GLN A 127 6.81 -11.64 9.61
N GLU A 128 5.79 -10.89 10.05
CA GLU A 128 4.77 -10.28 9.18
C GLU A 128 5.38 -9.74 7.86
N PRO A 129 4.69 -9.93 6.71
CA PRO A 129 5.24 -9.58 5.40
C PRO A 129 5.69 -8.13 5.37
N GLN A 130 6.96 -7.91 5.06
CA GLN A 130 7.54 -6.58 5.06
C GLN A 130 7.01 -5.74 3.88
N LEU A 131 6.77 -4.46 4.15
CA LEU A 131 6.21 -3.54 3.15
C LEU A 131 7.02 -3.44 1.84
N PRO A 132 8.38 -3.43 1.83
CA PRO A 132 9.17 -3.43 0.58
C PRO A 132 8.83 -4.61 -0.32
N MET A 133 8.66 -5.80 0.26
CA MET A 133 8.27 -7.01 -0.49
C MET A 133 6.90 -6.83 -1.15
N LEU A 134 5.92 -6.30 -0.42
CA LEU A 134 4.57 -6.06 -0.93
C LEU A 134 4.55 -5.01 -2.05
N ILE A 135 5.38 -3.96 -1.94
CA ILE A 135 5.55 -2.94 -2.99
C ILE A 135 6.08 -3.58 -4.28
N ASP A 136 7.07 -4.47 -4.17
CA ASP A 136 7.63 -5.16 -5.33
C ASP A 136 6.65 -6.13 -6.00
N GLN A 137 5.66 -6.67 -5.28
CA GLN A 137 4.58 -7.47 -5.86
C GLN A 137 3.59 -6.64 -6.70
N VAL A 138 3.32 -5.38 -6.30
CA VAL A 138 2.37 -4.52 -7.03
C VAL A 138 3.02 -3.73 -8.17
N ARG A 139 4.33 -3.45 -8.06
CA ARG A 139 5.11 -2.68 -9.06
C ARG A 139 4.93 -3.15 -10.52
N PRO A 140 4.89 -4.45 -10.85
CA PRO A 140 4.68 -4.94 -12.22
C PRO A 140 3.33 -4.53 -12.83
N GLN A 141 2.32 -4.27 -12.00
CA GLN A 141 1.02 -3.74 -12.45
C GLN A 141 1.11 -2.27 -12.87
N ARG A 142 2.28 -1.65 -12.68
CA ARG A 142 2.62 -0.27 -12.98
C ARG A 142 1.61 0.72 -12.39
N PRO A 143 1.20 0.66 -11.12
CA PRO A 143 0.33 1.69 -10.58
C PRO A 143 1.00 3.07 -10.66
N ASP A 144 0.20 4.13 -10.78
CA ASP A 144 0.67 5.51 -10.72
C ASP A 144 0.81 5.99 -9.27
N LEU A 145 0.14 5.31 -8.33
CA LEU A 145 0.15 5.55 -6.90
C LEU A 145 -0.16 4.26 -6.12
N VAL A 146 0.55 4.03 -5.01
CA VAL A 146 0.21 3.00 -4.03
C VAL A 146 -0.28 3.65 -2.74
N LEU A 147 -1.52 3.35 -2.34
CA LEU A 147 -2.05 3.71 -1.02
C LEU A 147 -1.72 2.60 -0.02
N ILE A 148 -1.18 2.98 1.12
CA ILE A 148 -0.72 2.03 2.15
C ILE A 148 -1.57 2.19 3.39
N GLU A 149 -2.37 1.17 3.71
CA GLU A 149 -3.27 1.14 4.86
C GLU A 149 -2.73 0.18 5.94
N GLY A 150 -2.56 0.66 7.18
CA GLY A 150 -2.29 -0.21 8.35
C GLY A 150 -0.82 -0.35 8.74
N PHE A 151 0.12 0.00 7.86
CA PHE A 151 1.56 0.05 8.12
C PHE A 151 2.01 1.35 8.82
N LYS A 152 1.36 1.70 9.94
CA LYS A 152 1.54 3.02 10.59
C LYS A 152 2.98 3.34 11.01
N GLN A 153 3.76 2.32 11.38
CA GLN A 153 5.12 2.49 11.88
C GLN A 153 6.15 2.69 10.78
N TRP A 154 5.80 2.45 9.51
CA TRP A 154 6.75 2.58 8.42
C TRP A 154 7.10 4.06 8.13
N PRO A 155 8.39 4.39 7.95
CA PRO A 155 8.84 5.75 7.70
C PRO A 155 8.60 6.13 6.23
N LEU A 156 7.35 6.49 5.93
CA LEU A 156 6.91 6.93 4.60
C LEU A 156 5.85 8.03 4.71
N PRO A 157 5.69 8.87 3.70
CA PRO A 157 4.77 10.02 3.74
C PRO A 157 3.32 9.61 3.95
N LYS A 158 2.63 10.27 4.86
CA LYS A 158 1.27 9.91 5.28
C LYS A 158 0.29 11.08 5.15
N LEU A 159 -0.93 10.72 4.77
CA LEU A 159 -2.15 11.48 5.03
C LEU A 159 -2.79 10.90 6.31
N GLU A 160 -2.86 11.70 7.36
CA GLU A 160 -3.60 11.35 8.57
C GLU A 160 -5.07 11.74 8.43
N LEU A 161 -5.97 10.85 8.81
CA LEU A 161 -7.37 11.17 9.03
C LEU A 161 -7.59 11.36 10.53
N HIS A 162 -8.26 12.44 10.89
CA HIS A 162 -8.48 12.82 12.27
C HIS A 162 -9.91 13.25 12.54
N ARG A 163 -10.51 12.72 13.61
CA ARG A 163 -11.83 13.15 14.09
C ARG A 163 -11.73 13.48 15.58
N PRO A 164 -11.77 14.77 15.98
CA PRO A 164 -11.62 15.15 17.38
C PRO A 164 -12.63 14.49 18.32
N VAL A 165 -13.84 14.18 17.84
CA VAL A 165 -14.87 13.47 18.61
C VAL A 165 -14.41 12.11 19.16
N LEU A 166 -13.40 11.48 18.55
CA LEU A 166 -12.84 10.21 19.03
C LEU A 166 -11.89 10.38 20.22
N GLY A 167 -11.54 11.62 20.60
CA GLY A 167 -10.66 11.93 21.73
C GLY A 167 -9.24 11.34 21.58
N LYS A 168 -8.80 11.07 20.35
CA LYS A 168 -7.47 10.53 20.06
C LYS A 168 -6.51 11.66 19.69
N PRO A 169 -5.22 11.58 20.04
CA PRO A 169 -4.24 12.59 19.66
C PRO A 169 -3.98 12.56 18.14
N LEU A 170 -3.51 13.69 17.59
CA LEU A 170 -2.97 13.76 16.23
C LEU A 170 -1.64 13.00 16.16
N LEU A 171 -1.53 12.05 15.23
CA LEU A 171 -0.28 11.35 14.93
C LEU A 171 0.77 12.32 14.38
N ALA A 172 0.35 13.37 13.67
CA ALA A 172 1.22 14.39 13.10
C ALA A 172 2.11 15.13 14.12
N HIS A 173 1.81 15.09 15.42
CA HIS A 173 2.72 15.66 16.41
C HIS A 173 4.00 14.84 16.58
N ASP A 174 3.87 13.50 16.55
CA ASP A 174 4.97 12.59 16.87
C ASP A 174 5.55 11.90 15.61
N ASP A 175 4.80 11.89 14.51
CA ASP A 175 5.23 11.30 13.25
C ASP A 175 5.63 12.39 12.24
N PRO A 176 6.95 12.62 12.01
CA PRO A 176 7.42 13.63 11.06
C PRO A 176 7.06 13.27 9.62
N TRP A 177 6.65 12.03 9.35
CA TRP A 177 6.19 11.61 8.03
C TRP A 177 4.72 11.93 7.74
N VAL A 178 3.96 12.51 8.66
CA VAL A 178 2.60 12.97 8.35
C VAL A 178 2.69 14.32 7.64
N HIS A 179 2.46 14.37 6.31
CA HIS A 179 2.54 15.60 5.52
C HIS A 179 1.20 16.34 5.42
N ALA A 180 0.10 15.65 5.68
CA ALA A 180 -1.24 16.23 5.61
C ALA A 180 -2.15 15.61 6.67
N VAL A 181 -3.07 16.40 7.20
CA VAL A 181 -4.13 15.96 8.11
C VAL A 181 -5.47 16.36 7.50
N ALA A 182 -6.33 15.38 7.29
CA ALA A 182 -7.74 15.59 6.95
C ALA A 182 -8.59 15.46 8.21
N SER A 183 -9.23 16.55 8.64
CA SER A 183 -10.10 16.56 9.82
C SER A 183 -11.50 17.10 9.53
N ASP A 184 -12.49 16.66 10.29
CA ASP A 184 -13.89 17.12 10.21
C ASP A 184 -14.17 18.33 11.12
N GLN A 185 -13.15 18.84 11.80
CA GLN A 185 -13.19 20.06 12.59
C GLN A 185 -11.84 20.78 12.48
N PRO A 186 -11.78 22.11 12.72
CA PRO A 186 -10.51 22.82 12.80
C PRO A 186 -9.61 22.24 13.89
N VAL A 187 -8.35 21.97 13.52
CA VAL A 187 -7.32 21.43 14.42
C VAL A 187 -6.03 22.22 14.30
N ALA A 188 -5.32 22.41 15.40
CA ALA A 188 -3.99 23.00 15.40
C ALA A 188 -2.99 21.97 14.86
N LEU A 189 -2.31 22.29 13.76
CA LEU A 189 -1.37 21.39 13.11
C LEU A 189 0.08 21.85 13.32
N PRO A 190 1.04 20.91 13.43
CA PRO A 190 2.45 21.26 13.41
C PRO A 190 2.86 21.87 12.05
N SER A 191 3.99 22.59 12.03
CA SER A 191 4.50 23.22 10.81
C SER A 191 4.74 22.20 9.70
N GLY A 192 4.55 22.65 8.46
CA GLY A 192 4.73 21.82 7.26
C GLY A 192 3.63 20.76 7.03
N VAL A 193 2.60 20.70 7.88
CA VAL A 193 1.43 19.83 7.66
C VAL A 193 0.33 20.59 6.92
N VAL A 194 -0.13 20.02 5.81
CA VAL A 194 -1.27 20.55 5.06
C VAL A 194 -2.58 20.21 5.78
N ALA A 195 -3.39 21.22 6.09
CA ALA A 195 -4.75 21.04 6.59
C ALA A 195 -5.71 20.74 5.45
N LEU A 196 -6.54 19.70 5.59
CA LEU A 196 -7.58 19.31 4.65
C LEU A 196 -8.91 19.11 5.40
N GLU A 197 -10.03 19.41 4.74
CA GLU A 197 -11.36 19.12 5.27
C GLU A 197 -11.74 17.67 4.93
N LEU A 198 -12.00 16.84 5.95
CA LEU A 198 -12.24 15.41 5.80
C LEU A 198 -13.51 15.09 5.01
N ASN A 199 -14.52 15.96 5.08
CA ASN A 199 -15.79 15.74 4.39
C ASN A 199 -15.81 16.34 2.98
N ASP A 200 -14.83 17.17 2.62
CA ASP A 200 -14.64 17.68 1.26
C ASP A 200 -13.87 16.66 0.41
N ILE A 201 -14.62 15.68 -0.11
CA ILE A 201 -14.05 14.63 -0.96
C ILE A 201 -13.43 15.20 -2.22
N ALA A 202 -13.96 16.27 -2.80
CA ALA A 202 -13.39 16.82 -4.04
C ALA A 202 -11.96 17.32 -3.79
N SER A 203 -11.77 18.10 -2.73
CA SER A 203 -10.46 18.58 -2.32
C SER A 203 -9.50 17.45 -1.93
N LEU A 204 -9.99 16.39 -1.26
CA LEU A 204 -9.17 15.21 -0.95
C LEU A 204 -8.74 14.47 -2.22
N VAL A 205 -9.63 14.31 -3.20
CA VAL A 205 -9.28 13.71 -4.50
C VAL A 205 -8.27 14.57 -5.24
N ASP A 206 -8.43 15.90 -5.24
CA ASP A 206 -7.44 16.82 -5.82
C ASP A 206 -6.06 16.66 -5.17
N HIS A 207 -6.04 16.61 -3.83
CA HIS A 207 -4.81 16.46 -3.07
C HIS A 207 -4.10 15.14 -3.39
N VAL A 208 -4.83 14.02 -3.38
CA VAL A 208 -4.26 12.68 -3.63
C VAL A 208 -3.90 12.49 -5.10
N ALA A 209 -4.69 13.02 -6.04
CA ALA A 209 -4.41 12.93 -7.48
C ALA A 209 -3.13 13.69 -7.87
N ALA A 210 -2.80 14.77 -7.18
CA ALA A 210 -1.57 15.52 -7.38
C ALA A 210 -0.34 14.85 -6.73
N TRP A 211 -0.53 13.83 -5.89
CA TRP A 211 0.54 13.19 -5.12
C TRP A 211 1.68 12.62 -5.97
N PRO A 212 1.43 11.89 -7.08
CA PRO A 212 2.50 11.39 -7.94
C PRO A 212 3.48 12.46 -8.43
N ALA A 213 2.98 13.66 -8.75
CA ALA A 213 3.80 14.79 -9.19
C ALA A 213 4.65 15.39 -8.04
N ARG A 214 4.20 15.25 -6.80
CA ARG A 214 4.91 15.71 -5.59
C ARG A 214 5.88 14.69 -5.03
N TRP A 215 5.79 13.43 -5.49
CA TRP A 215 6.50 12.28 -4.92
C TRP A 215 7.99 12.55 -4.69
N GLN A 216 8.67 13.12 -5.70
CA GLN A 216 10.12 13.40 -5.61
C GLN A 216 10.48 14.24 -4.38
N GLN A 217 9.65 15.23 -4.03
CA GLN A 217 9.84 16.17 -2.93
C GLN A 217 9.29 15.64 -1.60
N SER A 218 8.33 14.73 -1.64
CA SER A 218 7.67 14.20 -0.45
C SER A 218 8.37 12.99 0.18
N ARG A 219 9.42 12.44 -0.43
CA ARG A 219 10.15 11.24 0.05
C ARG A 219 11.05 11.46 1.27
N GLN A 220 10.89 12.59 1.97
CA GLN A 220 11.63 12.93 3.17
C GLN A 220 10.65 13.28 4.29
N PRO A 221 11.00 13.01 5.56
CA PRO A 221 10.19 13.49 6.68
C PRO A 221 10.11 15.02 6.63
N ARG A 222 9.07 15.60 7.22
CA ARG A 222 9.04 17.04 7.48
C ARG A 222 10.30 17.42 8.26
N GLY A 223 10.96 18.51 7.86
CA GLY A 223 12.14 19.00 8.56
C GLY A 223 11.82 19.27 10.03
N GLU A 224 12.73 18.92 10.93
CA GLU A 224 12.61 19.28 12.34
C GLU A 224 12.47 20.80 12.45
N VAL A 225 11.37 21.23 13.07
CA VAL A 225 11.26 22.62 13.53
C VAL A 225 12.06 22.63 14.83
N GLY A 226 13.26 23.19 14.78
CA GLY A 226 14.03 23.52 15.98
C GLY A 226 13.32 24.53 16.87
#